data_AF-A0A9X5HFJ3-F1
#
_entry.id   AF-A0A9X5HFJ3-F1
#
_cell.length_a   1.000
_cell.length_b   1.000
_cell.length_c   1.000
_cell.angle_alpha   90.00
_cell.angle_beta   90.00
_cell.angle_gamma   90.00
#
_symmetry.space_group_name_H-M   'P 1'
#
loop_
_entity.id
_entity.type
_entity.pdbx_description
1 polymer ?
#
loop_
_entity_poly.entity_id
_entity_poly.type
_entity_poly.pdbx_seq_one_letter_code
_entity_poly.pdbx_strand_id
1 'polypeptide(L)'
;MSTAGTPPPTGITVQRALELPGLRSGLPEVVACADRLGRTVRWVHAGEVPNIASLLKGGELLLTTGYGLGTRPADQRAFVRTLADRGIAALVVELGPRFSRLPAALVDAARSAGLPLVQLHREVPFVTVTEEIHTEIVNGHYAL
;
A
#
# COMPACT_ATOMS: atom_id res chain seq x y z
N MET A 1 -24.09 -30.16 0.27
CA MET A 1 -22.79 -29.94 0.94
C MET A 1 -22.57 -28.45 1.02
N SER A 2 -22.67 -27.88 2.23
CA SER A 2 -22.62 -26.44 2.47
C SER A 2 -21.16 -25.96 2.43
N THR A 3 -20.80 -25.10 1.49
CA THR A 3 -19.53 -24.37 1.52
C THR A 3 -19.68 -23.25 2.54
N ALA A 4 -19.20 -23.45 3.76
CA ALA A 4 -19.03 -22.38 4.72
C ALA A 4 -18.02 -21.38 4.11
N GLY A 5 -18.53 -20.25 3.63
CA GLY A 5 -17.69 -19.15 3.17
C GLY A 5 -16.82 -18.69 4.33
N THR A 6 -15.51 -18.57 4.08
CA THR A 6 -14.58 -17.94 5.01
C THR A 6 -15.20 -16.62 5.51
N PRO A 7 -15.30 -16.38 6.82
CA PRO A 7 -15.83 -15.12 7.32
C PRO A 7 -15.02 -13.97 6.70
N PRO A 8 -15.69 -12.87 6.29
CA PRO A 8 -14.98 -11.73 5.73
C PRO A 8 -13.93 -11.25 6.74
N PRO A 9 -12.74 -10.83 6.27
CA PRO A 9 -11.68 -10.38 7.15
C PRO A 9 -12.20 -9.29 8.09
N THR A 10 -11.98 -9.46 9.40
CA THR A 10 -12.47 -8.60 10.49
C THR A 10 -11.74 -7.25 10.59
N GLY A 11 -11.25 -6.71 9.46
CA GLY A 11 -10.55 -5.44 9.41
C GLY A 11 -10.51 -4.85 8.00
N ILE A 12 -10.18 -3.57 7.91
CA ILE A 12 -10.07 -2.87 6.61
C ILE A 12 -9.03 -3.57 5.71
N THR A 13 -9.44 -3.87 4.48
CA THR A 13 -8.56 -4.45 3.46
C THR A 13 -7.91 -3.34 2.62
N VAL A 14 -6.87 -3.69 1.85
CA VAL A 14 -6.28 -2.76 0.88
C VAL A 14 -7.36 -2.30 -0.11
N GLN A 15 -8.20 -3.22 -0.61
CA GLN A 15 -9.31 -2.88 -1.50
C GLN A 15 -10.23 -1.82 -0.87
N ARG A 16 -10.65 -2.02 0.38
CA ARG A 16 -11.53 -1.08 1.06
C ARG A 16 -10.85 0.27 1.32
N ALA A 17 -9.56 0.26 1.69
CA ALA A 17 -8.79 1.49 1.87
C ALA A 17 -8.76 2.35 0.59
N LEU A 18 -8.59 1.72 -0.59
CA LEU A 18 -8.57 2.44 -1.87
C LEU A 18 -9.92 3.09 -2.23
N GLU A 19 -11.02 2.63 -1.64
CA GLU A 19 -12.36 3.19 -1.84
C GLU A 19 -12.65 4.40 -0.92
N LEU A 20 -11.87 4.58 0.15
CA LEU A 20 -12.07 5.68 1.08
C LEU A 20 -11.81 7.04 0.40
N PRO A 21 -12.54 8.11 0.78
CA PRO A 21 -12.46 9.41 0.12
C PRO A 21 -11.03 9.93 -0.02
N GLY A 22 -10.21 9.80 1.04
CA GLY A 22 -8.82 10.24 1.03
C GLY A 22 -8.01 9.63 -0.11
N LEU A 23 -8.00 8.29 -0.24
CA LEU A 23 -7.25 7.61 -1.30
C LEU A 23 -7.93 7.73 -2.67
N ARG A 24 -9.26 7.63 -2.72
CA ARG A 24 -10.05 7.73 -3.95
C ARG A 24 -9.87 9.08 -4.64
N SER A 25 -9.70 10.17 -3.87
CA SER A 25 -9.42 11.51 -4.40
C SER A 25 -8.08 11.58 -5.16
N GLY A 26 -7.14 10.69 -4.82
CA GLY A 26 -5.85 10.52 -5.48
C GLY A 26 -5.91 9.74 -6.79
N LEU A 27 -7.10 9.27 -7.20
CA LEU A 27 -7.32 8.44 -8.39
C LEU A 27 -6.37 7.23 -8.39
N PRO A 28 -6.56 6.26 -7.47
CA PRO A 28 -5.65 5.14 -7.33
C PRO A 28 -5.72 4.20 -8.52
N GLU A 29 -4.56 3.81 -9.05
CA GLU A 29 -4.42 2.76 -10.06
C GLU A 29 -3.55 1.62 -9.51
N VAL A 30 -4.08 0.40 -9.56
CA VAL A 30 -3.36 -0.80 -9.11
C VAL A 30 -2.51 -1.32 -10.27
N VAL A 31 -1.18 -1.21 -10.15
CA VAL A 31 -0.24 -1.55 -11.23
C VAL A 31 0.42 -2.93 -11.05
N ALA A 32 0.32 -3.50 -9.84
CA ALA A 32 0.74 -4.87 -9.54
C ALA A 32 -0.17 -5.55 -8.51
N CYS A 33 -0.38 -6.86 -8.69
CA CYS A 33 -1.01 -7.76 -7.72
C CYS A 33 -2.44 -7.35 -7.30
N ALA A 34 -3.30 -7.02 -8.27
CA ALA A 34 -4.71 -6.69 -8.03
C ALA A 34 -5.52 -7.84 -7.39
N ASP A 35 -5.11 -9.09 -7.61
CA ASP A 35 -5.65 -10.29 -6.99
C ASP A 35 -5.36 -10.38 -5.47
N ARG A 36 -4.50 -9.50 -4.95
CA ARG A 36 -4.03 -9.51 -3.56
C ARG A 36 -4.55 -8.33 -2.73
N LEU A 37 -5.54 -7.57 -3.22
CA LEU A 37 -6.09 -6.42 -2.50
C LEU A 37 -6.95 -6.80 -1.28
N GLY A 38 -7.26 -8.10 -1.10
CA GLY A 38 -7.92 -8.62 0.10
C GLY A 38 -7.05 -8.65 1.36
N ARG A 39 -5.77 -8.25 1.28
CA ARG A 39 -4.87 -8.19 2.46
C ARG A 39 -5.38 -7.19 3.49
N THR A 40 -5.39 -7.58 4.76
CA THR A 40 -5.77 -6.69 5.87
C THR A 40 -4.71 -5.62 6.10
N VAL A 41 -5.15 -4.38 6.28
CA VAL A 41 -4.33 -3.24 6.64
C VAL A 41 -4.37 -3.08 8.15
N ARG A 42 -3.23 -3.33 8.80
CA ARG A 42 -3.06 -3.17 10.25
C ARG A 42 -2.86 -1.73 10.67
N TRP A 43 -2.23 -0.95 9.80
CA TRP A 43 -1.77 0.41 10.08
C TRP A 43 -1.44 1.13 8.77
N VAL A 44 -1.45 2.46 8.80
CA VAL A 44 -0.97 3.30 7.70
C VAL A 44 0.27 4.05 8.13
N HIS A 45 1.30 4.03 7.30
CA HIS A 45 2.53 4.76 7.54
C HIS A 45 2.90 5.57 6.30
N ALA A 46 3.28 6.84 6.48
CA ALA A 46 3.86 7.66 5.43
C ALA A 46 5.37 7.75 5.66
N GLY A 47 6.19 7.49 4.64
CA GLY A 47 7.64 7.51 4.80
C GLY A 47 8.42 7.64 3.49
N GLU A 48 9.57 8.32 3.56
CA GLU A 48 10.41 8.67 2.39
C GLU A 48 11.85 8.16 2.47
N VAL A 49 12.21 7.42 3.53
CA VAL A 49 13.60 6.99 3.72
C VAL A 49 13.91 5.69 2.95
N PRO A 50 15.10 5.55 2.32
CA PRO A 50 15.43 4.38 1.50
C PRO A 50 15.36 3.02 2.20
N ASN A 51 15.59 2.99 3.52
CA ASN A 51 15.53 1.77 4.34
C ASN A 51 14.29 1.72 5.24
N ILE A 52 13.16 2.27 4.80
CA ILE A 52 11.94 2.36 5.61
C ILE A 52 11.48 0.98 6.11
N ALA A 53 11.72 -0.09 5.34
CA ALA A 53 11.35 -1.46 5.69
C ALA A 53 11.80 -1.90 7.09
N SER A 54 12.99 -1.47 7.55
CA SER A 54 13.51 -1.84 8.89
C SER A 54 12.75 -1.19 10.05
N LEU A 55 11.97 -0.13 9.77
CA LEU A 55 11.18 0.62 10.75
C LEU A 55 9.73 0.14 10.84
N LEU A 56 9.30 -0.69 9.89
CA LEU A 56 7.93 -1.20 9.80
C LEU A 56 7.75 -2.47 10.64
N LYS A 57 6.50 -2.88 10.84
CA LYS A 57 6.12 -4.10 11.59
C LYS A 57 5.54 -5.23 10.73
N GLY A 58 5.20 -5.00 9.45
CA GLY A 58 4.52 -5.97 8.55
C GLY A 58 2.98 -5.97 8.64
N GLY A 59 2.27 -5.63 7.57
CA GLY A 59 0.83 -5.35 7.55
C GLY A 59 0.47 -3.87 7.36
N GLU A 60 1.46 -2.98 7.21
CA GLU A 60 1.20 -1.58 6.86
C GLU A 60 0.72 -1.41 5.43
N LEU A 61 -0.16 -0.44 5.21
CA LEU A 61 -0.25 0.27 3.94
C LEU A 61 0.76 1.43 3.99
N LEU A 62 1.82 1.35 3.18
CA LEU A 62 2.87 2.36 3.12
C LEU A 62 2.55 3.40 2.06
N LEU A 63 2.48 4.67 2.45
CA LEU A 63 2.35 5.84 1.59
C LEU A 63 3.72 6.49 1.36
N THR A 64 4.03 6.84 0.12
CA THR A 64 5.26 7.56 -0.25
C THR A 64 5.06 8.36 -1.53
N THR A 65 5.87 9.38 -1.74
CA THR A 65 6.06 10.15 -2.98
C THR A 65 7.23 9.60 -3.81
N GLY A 66 7.88 8.53 -3.32
CA GLY A 66 8.89 7.76 -4.01
C GLY A 66 10.27 8.40 -4.10
N TYR A 67 10.58 9.38 -3.23
CA TYR A 67 11.94 9.92 -3.11
C TYR A 67 12.92 8.89 -2.57
N GLY A 68 12.45 7.98 -1.70
CA GLY A 68 13.24 6.90 -1.13
C GLY A 68 13.55 5.72 -2.08
N LEU A 69 12.95 5.64 -3.27
CA LEU A 69 13.05 4.48 -4.18
C LEU A 69 14.45 4.29 -4.82
N GLY A 70 15.28 5.33 -4.78
CA GLY A 70 16.52 5.39 -5.55
C GLY A 70 16.30 5.62 -7.05
N THR A 71 17.39 5.87 -7.77
CA THR A 71 17.36 6.19 -9.22
C THR A 71 17.73 5.00 -10.10
N ARG A 72 18.40 3.97 -9.56
CA ARG A 72 18.82 2.79 -10.33
C ARG A 72 17.78 1.68 -10.22
N PRO A 73 17.57 0.88 -11.28
CA PRO A 73 16.68 -0.29 -11.23
C PRO A 73 17.01 -1.28 -10.11
N ALA A 74 18.29 -1.44 -9.75
CA ALA A 74 18.70 -2.32 -8.66
C ALA A 74 18.19 -1.85 -7.29
N ASP A 75 18.19 -0.53 -7.05
CA ASP A 75 17.73 0.08 -5.81
C ASP A 75 16.22 -0.09 -5.66
N GLN A 76 15.47 0.15 -6.74
CA GLN A 76 14.00 -0.01 -6.79
C GLN A 76 13.58 -1.46 -6.52
N ARG A 77 14.28 -2.43 -7.14
CA ARG A 77 14.04 -3.86 -6.87
C ARG A 77 14.35 -4.22 -5.43
N ALA A 78 15.44 -3.69 -4.86
CA ALA A 78 15.82 -3.96 -3.48
C ALA A 78 14.78 -3.38 -2.51
N PHE A 79 14.32 -2.14 -2.74
CA PHE A 79 13.29 -1.49 -1.95
C PHE A 79 12.00 -2.31 -1.89
N VAL A 80 11.51 -2.79 -3.04
CA VAL A 80 10.30 -3.62 -3.08
C VAL A 80 10.49 -4.94 -2.35
N ARG A 81 11.63 -5.60 -2.55
CA ARG A 81 11.92 -6.87 -1.85
C ARG A 81 11.93 -6.71 -0.35
N THR A 82 12.61 -5.69 0.19
CA THR A 82 12.66 -5.49 1.65
C THR A 82 11.28 -5.21 2.24
N LEU A 83 10.41 -4.49 1.54
CA LEU A 83 9.01 -4.28 1.95
C LEU A 83 8.17 -5.56 1.88
N ALA A 84 8.34 -6.35 0.83
CA ALA A 84 7.65 -7.62 0.67
C ALA A 84 8.09 -8.62 1.75
N ASP A 85 9.39 -8.75 2.00
CA ASP A 85 9.97 -9.58 3.06
C ASP A 85 9.48 -9.14 4.45
N ARG A 86 9.31 -7.83 4.65
CA ARG A 86 8.73 -7.31 5.89
C ARG A 86 7.24 -7.64 6.04
N GLY A 87 6.56 -7.97 4.95
CA GLY A 87 5.15 -8.36 4.93
C GLY A 87 4.19 -7.17 4.97
N ILE A 88 4.55 -5.98 4.49
CA ILE A 88 3.61 -4.84 4.41
C ILE A 88 2.39 -5.20 3.56
N ALA A 89 1.21 -4.68 3.86
CA ALA A 89 -0.04 -4.98 3.15
C ALA A 89 -0.04 -4.45 1.71
N ALA A 90 0.43 -3.22 1.49
CA ALA A 90 0.54 -2.61 0.17
C ALA A 90 1.54 -1.44 0.16
N LEU A 91 2.09 -1.15 -1.02
CA LEU A 91 2.83 0.08 -1.30
C LEU A 91 1.96 1.00 -2.18
N VAL A 92 1.75 2.22 -1.73
CA VAL A 92 1.05 3.28 -2.48
C VAL A 92 2.04 4.40 -2.75
N VAL A 93 2.25 4.71 -4.03
CA VAL A 93 3.19 5.75 -4.46
C VAL A 93 2.41 6.88 -5.13
N GLU A 94 2.45 8.07 -4.54
CA GLU A 94 2.00 9.28 -5.21
C GLU A 94 3.02 9.68 -6.27
N LEU A 95 2.57 9.82 -7.52
CA LEU A 95 3.47 10.10 -8.64
C LEU A 95 4.08 11.51 -8.54
N GLY A 96 3.26 12.47 -8.12
CA GLY A 96 3.64 13.88 -8.00
C GLY A 96 4.33 14.43 -9.27
N PRO A 97 5.21 15.43 -9.14
CA PRO A 97 6.00 15.93 -10.27
C PRO A 97 7.17 15.00 -10.65
N ARG A 98 7.48 14.00 -9.80
CA ARG A 98 8.67 13.16 -9.94
C ARG A 98 8.48 12.07 -11.00
N PHE A 99 7.29 11.50 -11.07
CA PHE A 99 7.00 10.38 -11.94
C PHE A 99 5.82 10.72 -12.85
N SER A 100 5.96 10.49 -14.16
CA SER A 100 4.79 10.38 -15.04
C SER A 100 4.12 9.00 -14.95
N ARG A 101 4.92 7.99 -14.58
CA ARG A 101 4.52 6.61 -14.28
C ARG A 101 5.59 5.97 -13.40
N LEU A 102 5.24 4.94 -12.64
CA LEU A 102 6.24 4.22 -11.85
C LEU A 102 7.30 3.51 -12.74
N PRO A 103 8.56 3.43 -12.29
CA PRO A 103 9.61 2.70 -12.99
C PRO A 103 9.25 1.22 -13.19
N ALA A 104 9.52 0.67 -14.38
CA ALA A 104 9.20 -0.73 -14.69
C ALA A 104 9.84 -1.72 -13.69
N ALA A 105 11.09 -1.47 -13.30
CA ALA A 105 11.80 -2.32 -12.34
C ALA A 105 11.13 -2.40 -10.96
N LEU A 106 10.42 -1.34 -10.54
CA LEU A 106 9.62 -1.32 -9.33
C LEU A 106 8.37 -2.19 -9.48
N VAL A 107 7.65 -2.01 -10.59
CA VAL A 107 6.41 -2.74 -10.90
C VAL A 107 6.67 -4.24 -11.06
N ASP A 108 7.72 -4.61 -11.80
CA ASP A 108 8.09 -6.01 -12.03
C ASP A 108 8.55 -6.70 -10.74
N ALA A 109 9.26 -5.97 -9.87
CA ALA A 109 9.63 -6.48 -8.55
C ALA A 109 8.39 -6.71 -7.67
N ALA A 110 7.42 -5.79 -7.71
CA ALA A 110 6.20 -5.90 -6.91
C ALA A 110 5.39 -7.11 -7.35
N ARG A 111 5.24 -7.31 -8.67
CA ARG A 111 4.61 -8.50 -9.26
C ARG A 111 5.30 -9.79 -8.82
N SER A 112 6.63 -9.84 -8.94
CA SER A 112 7.42 -11.02 -8.60
C SER A 112 7.36 -11.35 -7.11
N ALA A 113 7.28 -10.34 -6.26
CA ALA A 113 7.21 -10.49 -4.81
C ALA A 113 5.77 -10.63 -4.26
N GLY A 114 4.74 -10.53 -5.11
CA GLY A 114 3.34 -10.60 -4.69
C GLY A 114 2.88 -9.40 -3.86
N LEU A 115 3.56 -8.25 -3.94
CA LEU A 115 3.26 -7.04 -3.20
C LEU A 115 2.29 -6.16 -4.00
N PRO A 116 1.07 -5.86 -3.48
CA PRO A 116 0.20 -4.87 -4.08
C PRO A 116 0.92 -3.52 -4.21
N LEU A 117 0.93 -3.00 -5.45
CA LEU A 117 1.50 -1.70 -5.77
C LEU A 117 0.43 -0.84 -6.42
N VAL A 118 0.23 0.33 -5.84
CA VAL A 118 -0.74 1.33 -6.28
C VAL A 118 0.00 2.61 -6.59
N GLN A 119 -0.38 3.28 -7.67
CA GLN A 119 0.04 4.65 -7.94
C GLN A 119 -1.13 5.61 -7.77
N LEU A 120 -0.88 6.80 -7.21
CA LEU A 120 -1.86 7.89 -7.16
C LEU A 120 -1.53 8.92 -8.23
N HIS A 121 -2.53 9.25 -9.04
CA HIS A 121 -2.43 10.22 -10.14
C HIS A 121 -2.66 11.68 -9.67
N ARG A 122 -3.13 11.88 -8.44
CA ARG A 122 -3.28 13.20 -7.84
C ARG A 122 -2.71 13.22 -6.43
N GLU A 123 -2.22 14.39 -6.05
CA GLU A 123 -1.76 14.65 -4.69
C GLU A 123 -2.90 14.50 -3.69
N VAL A 124 -2.64 13.79 -2.60
CA VAL A 124 -3.59 13.65 -1.49
C VAL A 124 -2.90 13.95 -0.16
N PRO A 125 -3.58 14.61 0.79
CA PRO A 125 -3.04 14.79 2.13
C PRO A 125 -2.90 13.42 2.82
N PHE A 126 -1.67 12.90 2.95
CA PHE A 126 -1.44 11.62 3.63
C PHE A 126 -1.90 11.63 5.08
N VAL A 127 -1.99 12.80 5.73
CA VAL A 127 -2.60 12.96 7.05
C VAL A 127 -4.06 12.55 7.05
N THR A 128 -4.85 13.04 6.08
CA THR A 128 -6.28 12.68 5.94
C THR A 128 -6.44 11.20 5.65
N VAL A 129 -5.62 10.64 4.75
CA VAL A 129 -5.63 9.19 4.47
C VAL A 129 -5.34 8.37 5.72
N THR A 130 -4.36 8.80 6.51
CA THR A 130 -3.95 8.11 7.75
C THR A 130 -5.08 8.17 8.79
N GLU A 131 -5.67 9.35 9.01
CA GLU A 131 -6.78 9.55 9.95
C GLU A 131 -8.01 8.69 9.58
N GLU A 132 -8.40 8.68 8.30
CA GLU A 132 -9.54 7.90 7.81
C GLU A 132 -9.34 6.40 8.02
N ILE A 133 -8.20 5.85 7.60
CA ILE A 133 -7.93 4.41 7.72
C ILE A 133 -7.73 4.01 9.18
N HIS A 134 -7.07 4.83 10.00
CA HIS A 134 -6.95 4.55 11.43
C HIS A 134 -8.32 4.54 12.12
N THR A 135 -9.23 5.43 11.72
CA THR A 135 -10.61 5.43 12.21
C THR A 135 -11.34 4.14 11.83
N GLU A 136 -11.21 3.66 10.59
CA GLU A 136 -11.78 2.38 10.15
C GLU A 136 -11.19 1.19 10.91
N ILE A 137 -9.87 1.18 11.16
CA ILE A 137 -9.21 0.13 11.95
C ILE A 137 -9.80 0.10 13.36
N VAL A 138 -9.86 1.25 14.03
CA VAL A 138 -10.37 1.37 15.40
C VAL A 138 -11.84 0.96 15.48
N ASN A 139 -12.68 1.43 14.56
CA ASN A 139 -14.11 1.09 14.53
C ASN A 139 -14.35 -0.39 14.23
N GLY A 140 -13.52 -1.02 13.40
CA GLY A 140 -13.55 -2.46 13.14
C GLY A 140 -13.31 -3.31 14.39
N HIS A 141 -12.61 -2.78 15.39
CA HIS A 141 -12.38 -3.45 16.67
C HIS A 141 -13.55 -3.34 17.68
N TYR A 142 -14.53 -2.46 17.44
CA TYR A 142 -15.66 -2.23 18.35
C TYR A 142 -16.97 -2.95 17.96
N ALA A 143 -17.02 -3.63 16.82
CA ALA A 143 -18.20 -4.38 16.36
C ALA A 143 -18.31 -5.80 16.99
N LEU A 144 -17.81 -5.98 18.23
CA LEU A 144 -17.84 -7.24 18.99
C LEU A 144 -19.07 -7.35 19.89
#